data_AF-A0A1B6MND1-F1
#
_entry.id   AF-A0A1B6MND1-F1
#
_cell.length_a   1.000
_cell.length_b   1.000
_cell.length_c   1.000
_cell.angle_alpha   90.00
_cell.angle_beta   90.00
_cell.angle_gamma   90.00
#
_symmetry.space_group_name_H-M   'P 1'
#
loop_
_entity.id
_entity.type
_entity.pdbx_description
1 polymer ?
#
loop_
_entity_poly.entity_id
_entity_poly.type
_entity_poly.pdbx_seq_one_letter_code
_entity_poly.pdbx_strand_id
1 'polypeptide(L)'
;VDVLFSDSSSLDYSRYPRKCEFWVNATHPDLDDAGRSKGRAGRVISPRHTLAPNTTCTYHFRGHPRDHVWLYFVSYSHLALLPNTSHNCSTRLRIWDGGGALLGDHCDGPRLCDHTSLRNVTRVTRPCSLGESYVTRTSSLLVQHQSDEGTALHPASFRLKYEFVDTHLGGEPWPGRRGEDPPPQPCSRIFRRVKSGQIKSPRNVFLYGRGGAANLSCVYRVEAGAG
;
A
#
# COMPACT_ATOMS: atom_id res chain seq x y z
N VAL A 1 -34.24 4.50 -4.71
CA VAL A 1 -33.30 3.84 -3.79
C VAL A 1 -32.50 2.88 -4.64
N ASP A 2 -31.24 3.18 -4.92
CA ASP A 2 -30.39 2.27 -5.68
C ASP A 2 -29.86 1.20 -4.73
N VAL A 3 -30.28 -0.04 -4.96
CA VAL A 3 -29.76 -1.20 -4.22
C VAL A 3 -28.44 -1.59 -4.85
N LEU A 4 -27.35 -1.28 -4.15
CA LEU A 4 -25.99 -1.64 -4.55
C LEU A 4 -25.61 -2.97 -3.90
N PHE A 5 -25.59 -4.04 -4.70
CA PHE A 5 -25.06 -5.32 -4.27
C PHE A 5 -23.53 -5.25 -4.19
N SER A 6 -22.98 -5.66 -3.06
CA SER A 6 -21.55 -5.89 -2.88
C SER A 6 -21.33 -7.35 -2.53
N ASP A 7 -20.35 -7.98 -3.16
CA ASP A 7 -19.90 -9.31 -2.74
C ASP A 7 -19.35 -9.25 -1.31
N SER A 8 -19.72 -10.25 -0.50
CA SER A 8 -19.19 -10.47 0.85
C SER A 8 -17.66 -10.65 0.90
N SER A 9 -17.06 -11.04 -0.23
CA SER A 9 -15.61 -11.16 -0.39
C SER A 9 -14.92 -9.85 -0.79
N SER A 10 -15.70 -8.82 -1.15
CA SER A 10 -15.17 -7.55 -1.63
C SER A 10 -14.61 -6.69 -0.49
N LEU A 11 -13.72 -5.76 -0.84
CA LEU A 11 -13.19 -4.76 0.10
C LEU A 11 -14.18 -3.60 0.35
N ASP A 12 -15.33 -3.62 -0.31
CA ASP A 12 -16.39 -2.63 -0.19
C ASP A 12 -17.47 -3.09 0.81
N TYR A 13 -17.31 -4.31 1.37
CA TYR A 13 -18.20 -4.91 2.35
C TYR A 13 -17.57 -4.97 3.75
N SER A 14 -18.23 -4.39 4.74
CA SER A 14 -17.86 -4.60 6.15
C SER A 14 -18.43 -5.94 6.62
N ARG A 15 -17.55 -6.81 7.14
CA ARG A 15 -17.94 -8.13 7.67
C ARG A 15 -18.73 -8.02 8.98
N TYR A 16 -18.57 -6.93 9.71
CA TYR A 16 -19.20 -6.75 11.01
C TYR A 16 -20.40 -5.80 10.89
N PRO A 17 -21.63 -6.30 11.12
CA PRO A 17 -22.82 -5.46 11.11
C PRO A 17 -22.62 -4.27 12.06
N ARG A 18 -22.92 -3.06 11.57
CA ARG A 18 -22.84 -1.79 12.32
C ARG A 18 -21.44 -1.30 12.71
N LYS A 19 -20.36 -1.95 12.27
CA LYS A 19 -19.00 -1.43 12.42
C LYS A 19 -18.46 -1.02 11.04
N CYS A 20 -17.98 0.22 10.92
CA CYS A 20 -17.31 0.67 9.71
C CYS A 20 -15.83 0.22 9.75
N GLU A 21 -15.61 -1.09 9.65
CA GLU A 21 -14.29 -1.69 9.85
C GLU A 21 -14.00 -2.69 8.73
N PHE A 22 -12.85 -2.52 8.08
CA PHE A 22 -12.47 -3.27 6.88
C PHE A 22 -11.09 -3.89 7.07
N TRP A 23 -10.95 -5.13 6.65
CA TRP A 23 -9.71 -5.90 6.80
C TRP A 23 -9.20 -6.34 5.42
N VAL A 24 -8.00 -5.88 5.09
CA VAL A 24 -7.28 -6.18 3.86
C VAL A 24 -6.06 -7.01 4.22
N ASN A 25 -6.19 -8.33 4.11
CA ASN A 25 -5.10 -9.25 4.39
C ASN A 25 -4.39 -9.64 3.10
N ALA A 26 -3.06 -9.68 3.13
CA ALA A 26 -2.29 -10.27 2.04
C ALA A 26 -2.64 -11.76 1.93
N THR A 27 -3.11 -12.16 0.76
CA THR A 27 -3.25 -13.57 0.40
C THR A 27 -1.97 -14.09 -0.23
N HIS A 28 -1.77 -15.41 -0.19
CA HIS A 28 -0.67 -16.04 -0.91
C HIS A 28 -0.69 -15.62 -2.38
N PRO A 29 0.49 -15.42 -3.00
CA PRO A 29 0.61 -14.98 -4.38
C PRO A 29 0.26 -16.14 -5.32
N ASP A 30 -1.01 -16.52 -5.38
CA ASP A 30 -1.50 -17.25 -6.54
C ASP A 30 -1.43 -16.27 -7.71
N LEU A 31 -0.64 -16.65 -8.72
CA LEU A 31 -0.49 -15.88 -9.93
C LEU A 31 -1.79 -16.01 -10.72
N ASP A 32 -2.54 -14.93 -10.85
CA ASP A 32 -3.58 -14.85 -11.87
C ASP A 32 -2.92 -14.87 -13.26
N ASP A 33 -3.64 -15.30 -14.32
CA ASP A 33 -3.14 -15.49 -15.70
C ASP A 33 -2.34 -14.30 -16.28
N ALA A 34 -2.49 -13.11 -15.68
CA ALA A 34 -1.74 -11.89 -16.01
C ALA A 34 -0.43 -11.71 -15.20
N GLY A 35 0.02 -12.72 -14.44
CA GLY A 35 1.22 -12.68 -13.60
C GLY A 35 1.13 -11.73 -12.40
N ARG A 36 -0.07 -11.28 -12.04
CA ARG A 36 -0.30 -10.46 -10.83
C ARG A 36 -0.47 -11.40 -9.64
N SER A 37 -0.19 -10.91 -8.45
CA SER A 37 -0.44 -11.68 -7.24
C SER A 37 -1.78 -11.25 -6.67
N LYS A 38 -2.80 -12.09 -6.84
CA LYS A 38 -4.13 -11.83 -6.30
C LYS A 38 -4.02 -11.52 -4.80
N GLY A 39 -4.62 -10.41 -4.38
CA GLY A 39 -4.63 -9.93 -2.99
C GLY A 39 -3.32 -9.35 -2.43
N ARG A 40 -2.22 -9.32 -3.22
CA ARG A 40 -0.99 -8.58 -2.86
C ARG A 40 -1.08 -7.09 -3.18
N ALA A 41 -1.95 -6.71 -4.10
CA ALA A 41 -2.22 -5.31 -4.43
C ALA A 41 -3.70 -5.17 -4.77
N GLY A 42 -4.25 -3.97 -4.57
CA GLY A 42 -5.67 -3.75 -4.79
C GLY A 42 -6.09 -2.30 -4.69
N ARG A 43 -7.41 -2.10 -4.67
CA ARG A 43 -8.07 -0.80 -4.55
C ARG A 43 -9.06 -0.87 -3.40
N VAL A 44 -9.20 0.24 -2.69
CA VAL A 44 -10.23 0.44 -1.67
C VAL A 44 -10.93 1.77 -1.98
N ILE A 45 -12.25 1.78 -1.81
CA ILE A 45 -13.06 3.00 -1.90
C ILE A 45 -13.67 3.31 -0.54
N SER A 46 -13.96 4.59 -0.31
CA SER A 46 -14.75 5.02 0.84
C SER A 46 -16.15 4.38 0.83
N PRO A 47 -16.85 4.29 1.97
CA PRO A 47 -18.20 3.77 2.01
C PRO A 47 -19.10 4.56 1.04
N ARG A 48 -19.93 3.84 0.27
CA ARG A 48 -20.80 4.46 -0.73
C ARG A 48 -22.12 4.99 -0.15
N HIS A 49 -22.46 4.59 1.07
CA HIS A 49 -23.64 5.04 1.78
C HIS A 49 -23.31 6.20 2.72
N THR A 50 -24.34 6.92 3.13
CA THR A 50 -24.23 8.01 4.10
C THR A 50 -23.78 7.49 5.46
N LEU A 51 -22.72 8.09 6.00
CA LEU A 51 -22.26 7.86 7.36
C LEU A 51 -22.94 8.86 8.31
N ALA A 52 -23.34 8.36 9.47
CA ALA A 52 -23.89 9.19 10.54
C ALA A 52 -22.80 10.10 11.16
N PRO A 53 -23.19 11.17 11.87
CA PRO A 53 -22.27 11.95 12.70
C PRO A 53 -21.45 11.09 13.66
N ASN A 54 -20.22 11.52 13.96
CA ASN A 54 -19.25 10.81 14.80
C ASN A 54 -18.95 9.38 14.36
N THR A 55 -18.96 9.10 13.05
CA THR A 55 -18.59 7.79 12.51
C THR A 55 -17.11 7.76 12.16
N THR A 56 -16.40 6.73 12.63
CA THR A 56 -15.02 6.45 12.20
C THR A 56 -14.97 5.14 11.42
N CYS A 57 -14.52 5.23 10.18
CA CYS A 57 -14.26 4.09 9.32
C CYS A 57 -12.78 3.71 9.35
N THR A 58 -12.48 2.47 9.73
CA THR A 58 -11.10 1.98 9.88
C THR A 58 -10.78 0.89 8.88
N TYR A 59 -9.65 1.03 8.19
CA TYR A 59 -9.14 0.08 7.21
C TYR A 59 -7.81 -0.47 7.68
N HIS A 60 -7.79 -1.77 7.94
CA HIS A 60 -6.62 -2.49 8.42
C HIS A 60 -5.97 -3.22 7.24
N PHE A 61 -4.71 -2.91 6.96
CA PHE A 61 -3.90 -3.62 5.99
C PHE A 61 -2.90 -4.49 6.74
N ARG A 62 -2.86 -5.79 6.40
CA ARG A 62 -1.98 -6.77 7.05
C ARG A 62 -1.29 -7.65 6.03
N GLY A 63 -0.01 -7.36 5.83
CA GLY A 63 0.92 -8.17 5.04
C GLY A 63 1.52 -9.33 5.82
N HIS A 64 2.35 -10.11 5.14
CA HIS A 64 3.25 -11.08 5.75
C HIS A 64 4.38 -10.39 6.52
N PRO A 65 5.08 -11.08 7.45
CA PRO A 65 6.07 -10.46 8.33
C PRO A 65 7.21 -9.66 7.66
N ARG A 66 7.51 -9.94 6.38
CA ARG A 66 8.54 -9.24 5.58
C ARG A 66 7.96 -8.29 4.55
N ASP A 67 6.66 -8.03 4.60
CA ASP A 67 6.05 -7.05 3.73
C ASP A 67 6.21 -5.66 4.31
N HIS A 68 6.26 -4.69 3.41
CA HIS A 68 5.92 -3.30 3.72
C HIS A 68 4.64 -2.96 2.94
N VAL A 69 3.81 -2.09 3.50
CA VAL A 69 2.58 -1.63 2.87
C VAL A 69 2.86 -0.29 2.19
N TRP A 70 2.70 -0.24 0.88
CA TRP A 70 2.73 0.99 0.11
C TRP A 70 1.30 1.37 -0.28
N LEU A 71 0.85 2.55 0.15
CA LEU A 71 -0.49 3.08 -0.11
C LEU A 71 -0.42 4.48 -0.75
N TYR A 72 -1.32 4.76 -1.69
CA TYR A 72 -1.53 6.11 -2.23
C TYR A 72 -2.99 6.33 -2.61
N PHE A 73 -3.43 7.58 -2.51
CA PHE A 73 -4.77 7.98 -2.92
C PHE A 73 -4.78 8.37 -4.38
N VAL A 74 -5.74 7.84 -5.13
CA VAL A 74 -5.97 8.15 -6.55
C VAL A 74 -6.96 9.29 -6.70
N SER A 75 -7.89 9.43 -5.75
CA SER A 75 -8.81 10.55 -5.68
C SER A 75 -9.27 10.75 -4.23
N TYR A 76 -9.45 11.99 -3.84
CA TYR A 76 -10.10 12.39 -2.59
C TYR A 76 -10.98 13.61 -2.90
N SER A 77 -12.21 13.60 -2.40
CA SER A 77 -13.13 14.72 -2.52
C SER A 77 -13.78 14.96 -1.16
N HIS A 78 -13.79 16.20 -0.73
CA HIS A 78 -14.51 16.66 0.46
C HIS A 78 -15.23 17.95 0.10
N LEU A 79 -16.50 18.05 0.48
CA LEU A 79 -17.31 19.23 0.26
C LEU A 79 -17.91 19.68 1.59
N ALA A 80 -17.52 20.87 2.05
CA ALA A 80 -18.15 21.50 3.21
C ALA A 80 -19.39 22.29 2.77
N LEU A 81 -20.59 21.74 2.97
CA LEU A 81 -21.84 22.40 2.59
C LEU A 81 -22.27 23.50 3.57
N LEU A 82 -21.72 23.49 4.78
CA LEU A 82 -21.97 24.50 5.80
C LEU A 82 -20.67 25.20 6.18
N PRO A 83 -20.68 26.53 6.38
CA PRO A 83 -19.51 27.26 6.84
C PRO A 83 -19.15 26.76 8.23
N ASN A 84 -17.99 26.13 8.33
CA ASN A 84 -17.47 25.61 9.58
C ASN A 84 -17.03 26.79 10.45
N THR A 85 -17.79 27.07 11.50
CA THR A 85 -17.51 28.14 12.47
C THR A 85 -16.43 27.73 13.48
N SER A 86 -15.93 26.50 13.40
CA SER A 86 -14.90 25.94 14.27
C SER A 86 -13.65 25.54 13.49
N HIS A 87 -12.47 25.66 14.09
CA HIS A 87 -11.21 25.14 13.54
C HIS A 87 -11.15 23.59 13.49
N ASN A 88 -12.28 22.89 13.66
CA ASN A 88 -12.35 21.43 13.72
C ASN A 88 -12.74 20.85 12.37
N CYS A 89 -12.01 19.86 11.88
CA CYS A 89 -12.23 19.31 10.54
C CYS A 89 -13.49 18.43 10.48
N SER A 90 -14.46 18.76 9.62
CA SER A 90 -15.70 17.96 9.51
C SER A 90 -15.46 16.51 9.07
N THR A 91 -14.37 16.30 8.31
CA THR A 91 -13.79 14.97 8.14
C THR A 91 -12.29 15.01 8.38
N ARG A 92 -11.74 13.91 8.92
CA ARG A 92 -10.32 13.78 9.22
C ARG A 92 -9.82 12.41 8.79
N LEU A 93 -8.70 12.39 8.08
CA LEU A 93 -8.06 11.18 7.60
C LEU A 93 -6.72 11.00 8.32
N ARG A 94 -6.55 9.87 9.01
CA ARG A 94 -5.30 9.52 9.69
C ARG A 94 -4.74 8.21 9.15
N ILE A 95 -3.42 8.16 9.01
CA ILE A 95 -2.71 7.01 8.44
C ILE A 95 -1.58 6.66 9.39
N TRP A 96 -1.55 5.41 9.85
CA TRP A 96 -0.60 4.91 10.83
C TRP A 96 0.17 3.72 10.29
N ASP A 97 1.45 3.66 10.63
CA ASP A 97 2.25 2.44 10.54
C ASP A 97 1.84 1.48 11.67
N GLY A 98 1.94 0.17 11.45
CA GLY A 98 1.69 -0.87 12.45
C GLY A 98 2.59 -0.77 13.70
N GLY A 99 3.70 -0.05 13.60
CA GLY A 99 4.55 0.30 14.74
C GLY A 99 4.03 1.48 15.59
N GLY A 100 2.89 2.08 15.24
CA GLY A 100 2.29 3.21 15.95
C GLY A 100 2.77 4.59 15.48
N ALA A 101 3.63 4.66 14.46
CA ALA A 101 4.06 5.94 13.90
C ALA A 101 2.96 6.55 13.00
N LEU A 102 2.61 7.81 13.23
CA LEU A 102 1.67 8.56 12.40
C LEU A 102 2.35 8.97 11.08
N LEU A 103 1.85 8.45 9.97
CA LEU A 103 2.37 8.73 8.62
C LEU A 103 1.68 9.94 7.98
N GLY A 104 0.46 10.25 8.38
CA GLY A 104 -0.30 11.39 7.89
C GLY A 104 -1.55 11.66 8.71
N ASP A 105 -1.88 12.93 8.88
CA ASP A 105 -3.09 13.43 9.54
C ASP A 105 -3.61 14.63 8.74
N HIS A 106 -4.78 14.46 8.14
CA HIS A 106 -5.25 15.33 7.07
C HIS A 106 -6.70 15.74 7.26
N CYS A 107 -6.95 17.03 7.08
CA CYS A 107 -8.28 17.63 7.01
C CYS A 107 -8.61 18.06 5.59
N ASP A 108 -7.65 18.68 4.91
CA ASP A 108 -7.80 19.18 3.53
C ASP A 108 -7.47 18.13 2.46
N GLY A 109 -7.32 16.87 2.87
CA GLY A 109 -7.06 15.73 2.00
C GLY A 109 -5.63 15.15 2.10
N PRO A 110 -5.46 13.88 1.70
CA PRO A 110 -4.18 13.18 1.73
C PRO A 110 -3.26 13.56 0.57
N ARG A 111 -2.05 13.02 0.58
CA ARG A 111 -1.17 12.97 -0.60
C ARG A 111 -1.86 12.23 -1.75
N LEU A 112 -1.97 12.89 -2.90
CA LEU A 112 -2.65 12.39 -4.09
C LEU A 112 -1.67 12.01 -5.20
N CYS A 113 -1.83 10.80 -5.71
CA CYS A 113 -1.23 10.31 -6.94
C CYS A 113 -2.32 10.21 -8.03
N ASP A 114 -2.91 11.36 -8.33
CA ASP A 114 -4.10 11.54 -9.17
C ASP A 114 -3.89 11.16 -10.64
N HIS A 115 -2.69 11.37 -11.18
CA HIS A 115 -2.34 11.03 -12.56
C HIS A 115 -2.53 9.55 -12.86
N THR A 116 -2.46 8.66 -11.86
CA THR A 116 -2.75 7.23 -12.06
C THR A 116 -4.20 6.92 -12.44
N SER A 117 -5.12 7.87 -12.25
CA SER A 117 -6.50 7.78 -12.74
C SER A 117 -6.58 7.90 -14.27
N LEU A 118 -5.60 8.55 -14.90
CA LEU A 118 -5.52 8.76 -16.35
C LEU A 118 -4.88 7.56 -17.08
N ARG A 119 -4.38 6.56 -16.34
CA ARG A 119 -3.74 5.38 -16.92
C ARG A 119 -4.78 4.54 -17.65
N ASN A 120 -4.57 4.32 -18.94
CA ASN A 120 -5.39 3.45 -19.77
C ASN A 120 -4.48 2.57 -20.65
N VAL A 121 -5.04 1.86 -21.64
CA VAL A 121 -4.26 0.94 -22.51
C VAL A 121 -3.18 1.67 -23.32
N THR A 122 -3.47 2.90 -23.76
CA THR A 122 -2.58 3.69 -24.63
C THR A 122 -1.74 4.71 -23.86
N ARG A 123 -2.09 5.02 -22.61
CA ARG A 123 -1.46 6.03 -21.77
C ARG A 123 -0.91 5.39 -20.51
N VAL A 124 0.42 5.24 -20.48
CA VAL A 124 1.16 4.88 -19.27
C VAL A 124 1.47 6.17 -18.51
N THR A 125 1.06 6.24 -17.25
CA THR A 125 1.38 7.37 -16.38
C THR A 125 2.66 7.07 -15.62
N ARG A 126 3.38 8.11 -15.21
CA ARG A 126 4.54 7.93 -14.35
C ARG A 126 4.14 7.22 -13.04
N PRO A 127 5.04 6.46 -12.42
CA PRO A 127 4.89 5.99 -11.06
C PRO A 127 4.56 7.05 -10.01
N CYS A 128 3.89 6.62 -8.94
CA CYS A 128 3.79 7.39 -7.69
C CYS A 128 5.12 7.38 -6.93
N SER A 129 5.58 8.55 -6.52
CA SER A 129 6.73 8.80 -5.66
C SER A 129 6.37 8.76 -4.17
N LEU A 130 7.36 8.82 -3.29
CA LEU A 130 7.16 8.90 -1.84
C LEU A 130 6.47 10.21 -1.39
N GLY A 131 6.58 11.29 -2.17
CA GLY A 131 5.94 12.57 -1.87
C GLY A 131 4.42 12.56 -2.09
N GLU A 132 3.92 11.64 -2.91
CA GLU A 132 2.50 11.47 -3.23
C GLU A 132 1.93 10.14 -2.69
N SER A 133 2.62 9.52 -1.72
CA SER A 133 2.24 8.23 -1.14
C SER A 133 2.69 8.06 0.30
N TYR A 134 2.34 6.91 0.88
CA TYR A 134 2.66 6.49 2.24
C TYR A 134 3.26 5.08 2.19
N VAL A 135 4.35 4.88 2.90
CA VAL A 135 5.06 3.59 2.98
C VAL A 135 5.32 3.29 4.44
N THR A 136 4.93 2.10 4.88
CA THR A 136 5.20 1.63 6.25
C THR A 136 6.60 1.03 6.39
N ARG A 137 7.10 0.96 7.62
CA ARG A 137 8.28 0.16 7.98
C ARG A 137 7.91 -1.24 8.45
N THR A 138 6.65 -1.43 8.85
CA THR A 138 6.12 -2.73 9.28
C THR A 138 5.21 -3.34 8.21
N SER A 139 4.81 -4.58 8.43
CA SER A 139 3.86 -5.28 7.56
C SER A 139 2.40 -4.88 7.77
N SER A 140 2.12 -3.83 8.55
CA SER A 140 0.75 -3.39 8.80
C SER A 140 0.61 -1.88 8.64
N LEU A 141 -0.54 -1.47 8.12
CA LEU A 141 -0.94 -0.07 7.96
C LEU A 141 -2.39 0.08 8.40
N LEU A 142 -2.72 1.22 9.00
CA LEU A 142 -4.08 1.55 9.42
C LEU A 142 -4.48 2.90 8.83
N VAL A 143 -5.62 2.94 8.14
CA VAL A 143 -6.25 4.19 7.67
C VAL A 143 -7.54 4.40 8.44
N GLN A 144 -7.71 5.58 9.00
CA GLN A 144 -8.95 6.02 9.64
C GLN A 144 -9.54 7.20 8.89
N HIS A 145 -10.81 7.11 8.57
CA HIS A 145 -11.61 8.22 8.06
C HIS A 145 -12.73 8.53 9.05
N GLN A 146 -12.59 9.65 9.74
CA GLN A 146 -13.54 10.14 10.72
C GLN A 146 -14.44 11.19 10.08
N SER A 147 -15.74 11.12 10.34
CA SER A 147 -16.74 12.12 9.96
C SER A 147 -17.47 12.58 11.21
N ASP A 148 -17.30 13.85 11.57
CA ASP A 148 -17.84 14.42 12.80
C ASP A 148 -19.33 14.78 12.62
N GLU A 149 -19.66 15.44 11.51
CA GLU A 149 -21.03 15.92 11.20
C GLU A 149 -21.80 14.97 10.26
N GLY A 150 -21.16 13.88 9.83
CA GLY A 150 -21.73 12.90 8.90
C GLY A 150 -21.60 13.29 7.43
N THR A 151 -21.64 12.30 6.54
CA THR A 151 -21.38 12.51 5.11
C THR A 151 -22.60 12.96 4.31
N ALA A 152 -23.77 13.08 4.94
CA ALA A 152 -24.93 13.75 4.34
C ALA A 152 -24.73 15.27 4.24
N LEU A 153 -24.15 15.87 5.29
CA LEU A 153 -23.88 17.30 5.37
C LEU A 153 -22.49 17.64 4.83
N HIS A 154 -21.52 16.76 5.04
CA HIS A 154 -20.16 16.95 4.55
C HIS A 154 -19.71 15.74 3.73
N PRO A 155 -20.16 15.64 2.45
CA PRO A 155 -19.80 14.53 1.59
C PRO A 155 -18.29 14.38 1.47
N ALA A 156 -17.80 13.19 1.80
CA ALA A 156 -16.40 12.82 1.66
C ALA A 156 -16.28 11.48 0.97
N SER A 157 -15.44 11.43 -0.06
CA SER A 157 -15.20 10.20 -0.81
C SER A 157 -13.73 10.06 -1.19
N PHE A 158 -13.25 8.83 -1.23
CA PHE A 158 -11.89 8.56 -1.64
C PHE A 158 -11.76 7.24 -2.39
N ARG A 159 -10.70 7.15 -3.19
CA ARG A 159 -10.24 5.91 -3.79
C ARG A 159 -8.74 5.81 -3.57
N LEU A 160 -8.29 4.70 -3.01
CA LEU A 160 -6.88 4.44 -2.77
C LEU A 160 -6.45 3.13 -3.42
N LYS A 161 -5.15 3.01 -3.64
CA LYS A 161 -4.47 1.79 -4.06
C LYS A 161 -3.47 1.40 -3.00
N TYR A 162 -3.34 0.10 -2.78
CA TYR A 162 -2.37 -0.47 -1.86
C TYR A 162 -1.59 -1.59 -2.52
N GLU A 163 -0.40 -1.85 -1.99
CA GLU A 163 0.48 -2.94 -2.38
C GLU A 163 1.27 -3.45 -1.16
N PHE A 164 1.25 -4.76 -0.96
CA PHE A 164 2.14 -5.47 -0.04
C PHE A 164 3.43 -5.80 -0.78
N VAL A 165 4.47 -5.02 -0.50
CA VAL A 165 5.79 -5.14 -1.12
C VAL A 165 6.63 -6.12 -0.32
N ASP A 166 6.98 -7.25 -0.93
CA ASP A 166 7.88 -8.22 -0.33
C ASP A 166 9.31 -7.67 -0.31
N THR A 167 9.89 -7.49 0.88
CA THR A 167 11.28 -7.03 1.04
C THR A 167 12.25 -8.20 1.23
N HIS A 168 11.80 -9.45 1.16
CA HIS A 168 12.65 -10.62 1.27
C HIS A 168 13.45 -10.85 -0.01
N LEU A 169 14.77 -10.94 0.14
CA LEU A 169 15.69 -11.18 -0.98
C LEU A 169 16.30 -12.59 -0.96
N GLY A 170 16.13 -13.34 0.14
CA GLY A 170 16.81 -14.60 0.37
C GLY A 170 18.33 -14.43 0.51
N GLY A 171 19.00 -15.46 1.02
CA GLY A 171 20.45 -15.47 1.17
C GLY A 171 20.98 -14.39 2.13
N GLU A 172 22.29 -14.38 2.30
CA GLU A 172 23.00 -13.36 3.06
C GLU A 172 23.39 -12.20 2.14
N PRO A 173 23.54 -10.95 2.64
CA PRO A 173 24.11 -9.87 1.84
C PRO A 173 25.49 -10.24 1.29
N TRP A 174 25.74 -10.00 0.00
CA TRP A 174 27.06 -10.19 -0.60
C TRP A 174 27.97 -8.99 -0.25
N PRO A 175 29.04 -9.16 0.53
CA PRO A 175 29.90 -8.05 0.94
C PRO A 175 30.83 -7.53 -0.17
N GLY A 176 30.87 -8.20 -1.33
CA GLY A 176 31.78 -7.85 -2.41
C GLY A 176 33.16 -8.48 -2.28
N ARG A 177 33.95 -8.31 -3.32
CA ARG A 177 35.39 -8.54 -3.29
C ARG A 177 36.09 -7.25 -2.89
N ARG A 178 37.27 -7.38 -2.28
CA ARG A 178 38.12 -6.23 -1.97
C ARG A 178 38.52 -5.55 -3.30
N GLY A 179 38.21 -4.26 -3.45
CA GLY A 179 38.49 -3.49 -4.67
C GLY A 179 37.49 -3.72 -5.83
N GLU A 180 36.31 -4.26 -5.55
CA GLU A 180 35.24 -4.38 -6.54
C GLU A 180 34.57 -3.02 -6.77
N ASP A 181 34.65 -2.51 -8.00
CA ASP A 181 33.97 -1.30 -8.46
C ASP A 181 32.99 -1.63 -9.61
N PRO A 182 31.70 -1.23 -9.50
CA PRO A 182 31.07 -0.54 -8.37
C PRO A 182 30.88 -1.45 -7.15
N PRO A 183 30.72 -0.87 -5.93
CA PRO A 183 30.46 -1.66 -4.74
C PRO A 183 29.16 -2.48 -4.88
N PRO A 184 29.07 -3.63 -4.18
CA PRO A 184 27.89 -4.49 -4.24
C PRO A 184 26.62 -3.73 -3.87
N GLN A 185 25.64 -3.81 -4.75
CA GLN A 185 24.34 -3.19 -4.50
C GLN A 185 23.58 -3.91 -3.36
N PRO A 186 22.63 -3.26 -2.66
CA PRO A 186 21.88 -3.86 -1.55
C PRO A 186 21.07 -5.13 -1.92
N CYS A 187 20.83 -5.33 -3.22
CA CYS A 187 20.19 -6.51 -3.76
C CYS A 187 21.12 -7.71 -3.96
N SER A 188 22.44 -7.54 -3.90
CA SER A 188 23.43 -8.61 -4.10
C SER A 188 23.40 -9.60 -2.93
N ARG A 189 23.36 -10.90 -3.24
CA ARG A 189 23.16 -11.97 -2.24
C ARG A 189 24.11 -13.13 -2.44
N ILE A 190 24.44 -13.80 -1.33
CA ILE A 190 25.19 -15.04 -1.31
C ILE A 190 24.37 -16.16 -0.64
N PHE A 191 24.36 -17.33 -1.27
CA PHE A 191 23.65 -18.52 -0.83
C PHE A 191 24.68 -19.62 -0.57
N ARG A 192 24.90 -19.95 0.70
CA ARG A 192 25.87 -20.97 1.11
C ARG A 192 25.17 -22.24 1.55
N ARG A 193 25.63 -23.39 1.05
CA ARG A 193 25.16 -24.72 1.48
C ARG A 193 23.63 -24.90 1.33
N VAL A 194 23.03 -24.20 0.37
CA VAL A 194 21.61 -24.33 0.04
C VAL A 194 21.44 -25.51 -0.92
N LYS A 195 20.66 -26.52 -0.52
CA LYS A 195 20.46 -27.75 -1.33
C LYS A 195 19.69 -27.50 -2.62
N SER A 196 18.69 -26.62 -2.58
CA SER A 196 17.88 -26.23 -3.72
C SER A 196 17.18 -24.90 -3.42
N GLY A 197 16.86 -24.14 -4.47
CA GLY A 197 16.19 -22.84 -4.33
C GLY A 197 15.93 -22.19 -5.67
N GLN A 198 15.19 -21.08 -5.65
CA GLN A 198 14.93 -20.25 -6.83
C GLN A 198 15.53 -18.86 -6.62
N ILE A 199 16.32 -18.40 -7.60
CA ILE A 199 16.77 -17.01 -7.67
C ILE A 199 15.78 -16.26 -8.56
N LYS A 200 15.23 -15.16 -8.06
CA LYS A 200 14.30 -14.30 -8.78
C LYS A 200 14.83 -12.87 -8.73
N SER A 201 14.52 -12.10 -9.77
CA SER A 201 14.78 -10.65 -9.75
C SER A 201 14.12 -10.02 -8.51
N PRO A 202 14.76 -9.01 -7.88
CA PRO A 202 14.19 -8.37 -6.70
C PRO A 202 12.81 -7.80 -7.03
N ARG A 203 11.78 -8.25 -6.30
CA ARG A 203 10.43 -7.68 -6.40
C ARG A 203 10.23 -6.45 -5.50
N ASN A 204 11.28 -6.08 -4.78
CA ASN A 204 11.29 -4.94 -3.89
C ASN A 204 11.43 -3.65 -4.70
N VAL A 205 10.32 -2.92 -4.83
CA VAL A 205 10.23 -1.63 -5.55
C VAL A 205 11.03 -0.50 -4.90
N PHE A 206 11.54 -0.69 -3.68
CA PHE A 206 12.46 0.23 -3.01
C PHE A 206 13.93 0.02 -3.44
N LEU A 207 14.25 -1.10 -4.09
CA LEU A 207 15.60 -1.32 -4.67
C LEU A 207 15.66 -0.84 -6.11
N TYR A 208 14.59 -1.08 -6.87
CA TYR A 208 14.49 -0.71 -8.28
C TYR A 208 13.09 -0.18 -8.61
N GLY A 209 13.04 0.91 -9.38
CA GLY A 209 11.79 1.50 -9.85
C GLY A 209 11.30 2.65 -8.97
N ARG A 210 10.05 2.57 -8.50
CA ARG A 210 9.28 3.72 -8.01
C ARG A 210 9.81 4.35 -6.71
N GLY A 211 10.60 3.60 -5.95
CA GLY A 211 11.22 4.05 -4.71
C GLY A 211 12.70 3.66 -4.59
N GLY A 212 13.32 3.25 -5.70
CA GLY A 212 14.68 2.72 -5.73
C GLY A 212 15.50 3.29 -6.88
N ALA A 213 16.58 2.59 -7.23
CA ALA A 213 17.46 3.02 -8.31
C ALA A 213 16.79 2.88 -9.69
N ALA A 214 17.17 3.75 -10.62
CA ALA A 214 16.76 3.66 -12.03
C ALA A 214 17.50 2.55 -12.80
N ASN A 215 18.67 2.14 -12.29
CA ASN A 215 19.43 1.00 -12.78
C ASN A 215 19.95 0.22 -11.56
N LEU A 216 19.80 -1.09 -11.58
CA LEU A 216 20.17 -1.97 -10.47
C LEU A 216 20.94 -3.17 -11.01
N SER A 217 22.20 -3.31 -10.57
CA SER A 217 23.05 -4.46 -10.88
C SER A 217 23.21 -5.33 -9.63
N CYS A 218 22.66 -6.55 -9.66
CA CYS A 218 22.68 -7.48 -8.53
C CYS A 218 23.59 -8.67 -8.83
N VAL A 219 24.46 -9.01 -7.89
CA VAL A 219 25.30 -10.22 -7.95
C VAL A 219 24.68 -11.28 -7.06
N TYR A 220 24.35 -12.43 -7.62
CA TYR A 220 23.90 -13.61 -6.88
C TYR A 220 25.00 -14.68 -6.89
N ARG A 221 25.58 -14.94 -5.73
CA ARG A 221 26.63 -15.95 -5.57
C ARG A 221 26.07 -17.20 -4.90
N VAL A 222 26.31 -18.37 -5.48
CA VAL A 222 25.90 -19.66 -4.90
C VAL A 222 27.15 -20.48 -4.60
N GLU A 223 27.31 -20.91 -3.35
CA GLU A 223 28.45 -21.72 -2.88
C GLU A 223 27.96 -23.06 -2.35
N ALA A 224 28.34 -24.14 -3.02
CA ALA A 224 28.12 -25.50 -2.54
C ALA A 224 29.06 -25.85 -1.38
N GLY A 225 28.68 -26.85 -0.56
CA GLY A 225 29.62 -27.44 0.39
C GLY A 225 30.74 -28.20 -0.33
N ALA A 226 31.89 -28.36 0.34
CA ALA A 226 32.86 -29.35 -0.12
C ALA A 226 32.19 -30.73 -0.09
N GLY A 227 32.29 -31.47 -1.20
CA GLY A 227 31.65 -32.77 -1.41
C GLY A 227 32.08 -33.83 -0.42
#